data_AF-A0A852C925-F1
#
_entry.id   AF-A0A852C925-F1
#
_cell.length_a   1.000
_cell.length_b   1.000
_cell.length_c   1.000
_cell.angle_alpha   90.00
_cell.angle_beta   90.00
_cell.angle_gamma   90.00
#
_symmetry.space_group_name_H-M   'P 1'
#
loop_
_entity.id
_entity.type
_entity.pdbx_description
1 polymer ?
#
loop_
_entity_poly.entity_id
_entity_poly.type
_entity_poly.pdbx_seq_one_letter_code
_entity_poly.pdbx_strand_id
1 'polypeptide(L)'
;CCYRSLEDLGLELSFPEKSSSLILVRKVPLCFIEREANELRRKRQPVTKSIVELVQTTGGRARGTLPLTFLKVLASQACHGAIKFNECLTLEESCRLIEALSSCQLPFQCAHGRPSMMPLADIDHLQQEKQPRPNLTRLRKMVRAWQLFGK
;
A
#
# COMPACT_ATOMS: atom_id res chain seq x y z
N CYS A 1 -12.39 13.34 -22.35
CA CYS A 1 -10.95 13.18 -22.01
C CYS A 1 -10.67 12.70 -20.57
N CYS A 2 -11.65 12.57 -19.66
CA CYS A 2 -11.51 11.80 -18.40
C CYS A 2 -11.65 10.28 -18.57
N TYR A 3 -12.29 9.84 -19.66
CA TYR A 3 -12.74 8.46 -19.82
C TYR A 3 -11.61 7.43 -19.84
N ARG A 4 -10.49 7.73 -20.54
CA ARG A 4 -9.34 6.82 -20.59
C ARG A 4 -8.72 6.57 -19.21
N SER A 5 -8.67 7.58 -18.34
CA SER A 5 -8.14 7.42 -16.98
C SER A 5 -9.03 6.54 -16.10
N LEU A 6 -10.33 6.42 -16.40
CA LEU A 6 -11.23 5.52 -15.70
C LEU A 6 -11.11 4.10 -16.26
N GLU A 7 -10.94 3.95 -17.57
CA GLU A 7 -10.64 2.66 -18.21
C GLU A 7 -9.35 2.03 -17.67
N ASP A 8 -8.29 2.84 -17.46
CA ASP A 8 -7.03 2.40 -16.85
C ASP A 8 -7.21 1.87 -15.41
N LEU A 9 -8.29 2.29 -14.74
CA LEU A 9 -8.67 1.83 -13.40
C LEU A 9 -9.71 0.71 -13.44
N GLY A 10 -10.04 0.18 -14.63
CA GLY A 10 -11.03 -0.87 -14.83
C GLY A 10 -12.49 -0.40 -14.73
N LEU A 11 -12.74 0.90 -14.92
CA LEU A 11 -14.08 1.51 -14.86
C LEU A 11 -14.55 1.93 -16.24
N GLU A 12 -15.67 1.36 -16.69
CA GLU A 12 -16.26 1.65 -18.00
C GLU A 12 -17.70 2.20 -17.80
N LEU A 13 -18.02 3.36 -18.38
CA LEU A 13 -19.26 4.13 -18.16
C LEU A 13 -19.99 4.50 -19.47
N SER A 14 -21.06 3.82 -19.86
CA SER A 14 -21.84 4.22 -21.04
C SER A 14 -22.97 5.22 -20.72
N PHE A 15 -23.22 6.18 -21.61
CA PHE A 15 -24.32 7.15 -21.53
C PHE A 15 -25.35 6.87 -22.63
N PRO A 16 -26.60 6.49 -22.30
CA PRO A 16 -27.62 6.20 -23.31
C PRO A 16 -28.11 7.47 -24.02
N GLU A 17 -28.14 7.44 -25.36
CA GLU A 17 -28.56 8.58 -26.21
C GLU A 17 -30.01 9.02 -25.97
N LYS A 18 -30.87 8.13 -25.47
CA LYS A 18 -32.31 8.37 -25.26
C LYS A 18 -32.68 8.83 -23.85
N SER A 19 -31.70 9.02 -22.96
CA SER A 19 -31.95 9.43 -21.57
C SER A 19 -30.78 10.25 -21.03
N SER A 20 -30.92 11.58 -21.07
CA SER A 20 -29.88 12.54 -20.66
C SER A 20 -29.47 12.46 -19.18
N SER A 21 -30.21 11.70 -18.36
CA SER A 21 -30.01 11.62 -16.91
C SER A 21 -29.57 10.24 -16.41
N LEU A 22 -29.30 9.28 -17.31
CA LEU A 22 -28.89 7.93 -16.92
C LEU A 22 -27.41 7.69 -17.25
N ILE A 23 -26.69 7.11 -16.30
CA ILE A 23 -25.30 6.68 -16.45
C ILE A 23 -25.26 5.19 -16.19
N LEU A 24 -24.69 4.42 -17.12
CA LEU A 24 -24.60 2.98 -16.99
C LEU A 24 -23.15 2.54 -16.82
N VAL A 25 -22.87 1.93 -15.68
CA VAL A 25 -21.55 1.38 -15.35
C VAL A 25 -21.45 -0.01 -15.98
N ARG A 26 -20.62 -0.16 -17.02
CA ARG A 26 -20.41 -1.40 -17.77
C ARG A 26 -19.43 -2.34 -17.08
N LYS A 27 -18.35 -1.79 -16.52
CA LYS A 27 -17.30 -2.54 -15.83
C LYS A 27 -16.81 -1.80 -14.60
N VAL A 28 -16.50 -2.56 -13.56
CA VAL A 28 -15.89 -2.11 -12.30
C VAL A 28 -14.94 -3.19 -11.78
N PRO A 29 -13.86 -2.83 -11.07
CA PRO A 29 -13.03 -3.82 -10.38
C PRO A 29 -13.83 -4.56 -9.29
N LEU A 30 -13.51 -5.84 -9.05
CA LEU A 30 -14.27 -6.70 -8.14
C LEU A 30 -14.38 -6.14 -6.71
N CYS A 31 -13.31 -5.51 -6.20
CA CYS A 31 -13.30 -4.92 -4.86
C CYS A 31 -14.36 -3.81 -4.68
N PHE A 32 -14.82 -3.18 -5.76
CA PHE A 32 -15.93 -2.23 -5.71
C PHE A 32 -17.28 -2.91 -5.54
N ILE A 33 -17.50 -4.07 -6.15
CA ILE A 33 -18.74 -4.86 -6.00
C ILE A 33 -18.88 -5.35 -4.56
N GLU A 34 -17.81 -5.89 -3.99
CA GLU A 34 -17.78 -6.34 -2.59
C GLU A 34 -18.05 -5.19 -1.62
N ARG A 35 -17.43 -4.02 -1.90
CA ARG A 35 -17.66 -2.82 -1.08
C ARG A 35 -19.10 -2.34 -1.18
N GLU A 36 -19.64 -2.22 -2.39
CA GLU A 36 -21.02 -1.79 -2.65
C GLU A 36 -22.00 -2.65 -1.86
N ALA A 37 -21.88 -3.98 -1.95
CA ALA A 37 -22.72 -4.91 -1.22
C ALA A 37 -22.65 -4.71 0.30
N ASN A 38 -21.44 -4.46 0.85
CA ASN A 38 -21.26 -4.23 2.28
C ASN A 38 -21.85 -2.90 2.75
N GLU A 39 -21.68 -1.81 2.00
CA GLU A 39 -22.29 -0.51 2.35
C GLU A 39 -23.83 -0.59 2.30
N LEU A 40 -24.39 -1.27 1.28
CA LEU A 40 -25.84 -1.50 1.18
C LEU A 40 -26.38 -2.32 2.36
N ARG A 41 -25.70 -3.42 2.73
CA ARG A 41 -26.06 -4.23 3.91
C ARG A 41 -26.05 -3.41 5.20
N ARG A 42 -25.13 -2.45 5.32
CA ARG A 42 -25.01 -1.54 6.47
C ARG A 42 -25.92 -0.30 6.37
N LYS A 43 -26.79 -0.22 5.36
CA LYS A 43 -27.68 0.93 5.09
C LYS A 43 -26.93 2.26 4.94
N ARG A 44 -25.72 2.21 4.38
CA ARG A 44 -24.89 3.40 4.08
C ARG A 44 -25.03 3.80 2.61
N GLN A 45 -24.46 4.95 2.27
CA GLN A 45 -24.49 5.46 0.90
C GLN A 45 -23.70 4.51 -0.03
N PRO A 46 -24.25 4.20 -1.22
CA PRO A 46 -23.57 3.33 -2.18
C PRO A 46 -22.35 4.01 -2.80
N VAL A 47 -21.34 3.23 -3.13
CA VAL A 47 -20.14 3.65 -3.86
C VAL A 47 -20.49 4.12 -5.27
N THR A 48 -21.52 3.51 -5.88
CA THR A 48 -22.05 3.92 -7.18
C THR A 48 -22.51 5.38 -7.21
N LYS A 49 -23.05 5.90 -6.10
CA LYS A 49 -23.43 7.32 -6.00
C LYS A 49 -22.23 8.26 -6.14
N SER A 50 -21.07 7.89 -5.58
CA SER A 50 -19.84 8.68 -5.75
C SER A 50 -19.33 8.69 -7.19
N ILE A 51 -19.63 7.66 -7.99
CA ILE A 51 -19.31 7.63 -9.43
C ILE A 51 -20.15 8.66 -10.18
N VAL A 52 -21.46 8.67 -9.92
CA VAL A 52 -22.39 9.62 -10.54
C VAL A 52 -22.01 11.05 -10.16
N GLU A 53 -21.73 11.29 -8.87
CA GLU A 53 -21.31 12.59 -8.38
C GLU A 53 -19.99 13.06 -9.02
N LEU A 54 -19.01 12.17 -9.22
CA LEU A 54 -17.78 12.51 -9.94
C LEU A 54 -18.09 13.04 -11.34
N VAL A 55 -18.91 12.32 -12.10
CA VAL A 55 -19.25 12.68 -13.49
C VAL A 55 -19.99 14.01 -13.53
N GLN A 56 -20.92 14.24 -12.60
CA GLN A 56 -21.74 15.45 -12.53
C GLN A 56 -20.94 16.68 -12.08
N THR A 57 -20.15 16.56 -11.01
CA THR A 57 -19.40 17.69 -10.41
C THR A 57 -18.24 18.14 -11.27
N THR A 58 -17.60 17.23 -12.00
CA THR A 58 -16.41 17.55 -12.79
C THR A 58 -16.70 17.82 -14.27
N GLY A 59 -17.97 17.69 -14.69
CA GLY A 59 -18.38 17.88 -16.09
C GLY A 59 -17.57 17.03 -17.08
N GLY A 60 -17.04 15.88 -16.64
CA GLY A 60 -16.15 15.02 -17.43
C GLY A 60 -14.77 15.62 -17.76
N ARG A 61 -14.33 16.66 -17.01
CA ARG A 61 -13.07 17.40 -17.22
C ARG A 61 -12.00 17.24 -16.13
N ALA A 62 -12.31 16.64 -14.98
CA ALA A 62 -11.30 16.39 -13.94
C ALA A 62 -10.30 15.30 -14.36
N ARG A 63 -9.21 15.72 -14.99
CA ARG A 63 -8.04 14.84 -15.21
C ARG A 63 -7.46 14.44 -13.85
N GLY A 64 -7.34 13.15 -13.61
CA GLY A 64 -6.49 12.59 -12.56
C GLY A 64 -7.04 12.58 -11.13
N THR A 65 -8.22 13.13 -10.85
CA THR A 65 -8.79 13.13 -9.50
C THR A 65 -9.87 12.06 -9.36
N LEU A 66 -9.52 10.95 -8.72
CA LEU A 66 -10.50 9.96 -8.29
C LEU A 66 -11.29 10.45 -7.07
N PRO A 67 -12.58 10.09 -6.95
CA PRO A 67 -13.34 10.35 -5.73
C PRO A 67 -12.65 9.75 -4.51
N LEU A 68 -12.78 10.41 -3.37
CA LEU A 68 -12.23 9.90 -2.11
C LEU A 68 -12.76 8.49 -1.78
N THR A 69 -14.01 8.19 -2.13
CA THR A 69 -14.59 6.85 -1.95
C THR A 69 -13.80 5.79 -2.73
N PHE A 70 -13.37 6.12 -3.95
CA PHE A 70 -12.58 5.22 -4.80
C PHE A 70 -11.21 4.97 -4.22
N LEU A 71 -10.51 6.04 -3.85
CA LEU A 71 -9.21 5.95 -3.20
C LEU A 71 -9.29 5.12 -1.90
N LYS A 72 -10.36 5.26 -1.11
CA LYS A 72 -10.57 4.47 0.11
C LYS A 72 -10.78 2.98 -0.17
N VAL A 73 -11.53 2.63 -1.21
CA VAL A 73 -11.72 1.22 -1.60
C VAL A 73 -10.39 0.61 -2.04
N LEU A 74 -9.65 1.30 -2.90
CA LEU A 74 -8.35 0.84 -3.38
C LEU A 74 -7.32 0.74 -2.25
N ALA A 75 -7.24 1.74 -1.37
CA ALA A 75 -6.35 1.72 -0.21
C ALA A 75 -6.70 0.57 0.74
N SER A 76 -8.00 0.36 1.01
CA SER A 76 -8.47 -0.77 1.82
C SER A 76 -8.08 -2.12 1.20
N GLN A 77 -8.22 -2.25 -0.12
CA GLN A 77 -7.86 -3.47 -0.83
C GLN A 77 -6.35 -3.73 -0.77
N ALA A 78 -5.54 -2.71 -1.05
CA ALA A 78 -4.08 -2.80 -0.99
C ALA A 78 -3.60 -3.20 0.41
N CYS A 79 -4.19 -2.63 1.46
CA CYS A 79 -3.85 -2.99 2.83
C CYS A 79 -4.31 -4.39 3.21
N HIS A 80 -5.47 -4.85 2.73
CA HIS A 80 -5.96 -6.19 3.05
C HIS A 80 -5.04 -7.29 2.54
N GLY A 81 -4.57 -7.19 1.29
CA GLY A 81 -3.65 -8.16 0.67
C GLY A 81 -2.16 -7.93 0.93
N ALA A 82 -1.79 -6.88 1.67
CA ALA A 82 -0.39 -6.60 1.99
C ALA A 82 0.20 -7.61 2.99
N ILE A 83 1.52 -7.81 2.90
CA ILE A 83 2.33 -8.55 3.88
C ILE A 83 2.09 -7.97 5.28
N LYS A 84 1.88 -8.84 6.26
CA LYS A 84 1.54 -8.49 7.65
C LYS A 84 2.73 -8.52 8.56
N PHE A 85 2.59 -7.85 9.70
CA PHE A 85 3.55 -8.01 10.79
C PHE A 85 3.64 -9.47 11.19
N ASN A 86 4.86 -9.92 11.46
CA ASN A 86 5.18 -11.29 11.86
C ASN A 86 4.98 -12.35 10.76
N GLU A 87 4.76 -11.95 9.50
CA GLU A 87 4.94 -12.85 8.35
C GLU A 87 6.43 -12.97 8.03
N CYS A 88 6.91 -14.20 7.88
CA CYS A 88 8.29 -14.46 7.50
C CYS A 88 8.47 -14.24 6.01
N LEU A 89 9.48 -13.44 5.64
CA LEU A 89 9.92 -13.29 4.26
C LEU A 89 11.29 -13.92 4.10
N THR A 90 11.47 -14.65 3.02
CA THR A 90 12.79 -15.05 2.53
C THR A 90 13.57 -13.82 2.05
N LEU A 91 14.88 -13.97 1.88
CA LEU A 91 15.71 -12.91 1.30
C LEU A 91 15.23 -12.53 -0.11
N GLU A 92 14.87 -13.52 -0.93
CA GLU A 92 14.39 -13.31 -2.30
C GLU A 92 13.09 -12.50 -2.33
N GLU A 93 12.10 -12.86 -1.50
CA GLU A 93 10.85 -12.10 -1.38
C GLU A 93 11.09 -10.67 -0.89
N SER A 94 12.03 -10.50 0.04
CA SER A 94 12.41 -9.17 0.54
C SER A 94 13.02 -8.32 -0.56
N CYS A 95 13.94 -8.87 -1.37
CA CYS A 95 14.52 -8.18 -2.53
C CYS A 95 13.44 -7.79 -3.55
N ARG A 96 12.56 -8.72 -3.91
CA ARG A 96 11.46 -8.47 -4.85
C ARG A 96 10.49 -7.41 -4.35
N LEU A 97 10.23 -7.36 -3.04
CA LEU A 97 9.40 -6.32 -2.43
C LEU A 97 10.03 -4.93 -2.59
N ILE A 98 11.33 -4.80 -2.34
CA ILE A 98 12.06 -3.52 -2.49
C ILE A 98 12.12 -3.10 -3.96
N GLU A 99 12.37 -4.04 -4.88
CA GLU A 99 12.33 -3.77 -6.33
C GLU A 99 10.94 -3.29 -6.77
N ALA A 100 9.88 -3.97 -6.36
CA ALA A 100 8.51 -3.56 -6.67
C ALA A 100 8.19 -2.16 -6.11
N LEU A 101 8.57 -1.89 -4.85
CA LEU A 101 8.42 -0.57 -4.25
C LEU A 101 9.18 0.49 -5.06
N SER A 102 10.39 0.23 -5.54
CA SER A 102 11.18 1.19 -6.31
C SER A 102 10.55 1.61 -7.64
N SER A 103 9.65 0.78 -8.20
CA SER A 103 8.91 1.09 -9.43
C SER A 103 7.68 1.97 -9.20
N CYS A 104 7.28 2.18 -7.94
CA CYS A 104 6.14 3.02 -7.58
C CYS A 104 6.48 4.51 -7.68
N GLN A 105 5.48 5.33 -8.01
CA GLN A 105 5.64 6.80 -8.04
C GLN A 105 5.88 7.42 -6.65
N LEU A 106 5.33 6.80 -5.59
CA LEU A 106 5.45 7.26 -4.20
C LEU A 106 5.92 6.09 -3.31
N PRO A 107 7.19 5.66 -3.44
CA PRO A 107 7.69 4.45 -2.78
C PRO A 107 7.81 4.59 -1.25
N PHE A 108 7.89 5.83 -0.75
CA PHE A 108 8.10 6.17 0.66
C PHE A 108 6.81 6.35 1.46
N GLN A 109 5.64 6.24 0.82
CA GLN A 109 4.34 6.48 1.44
C GLN A 109 3.33 5.39 1.06
N CYS A 110 2.69 4.77 2.05
CA CYS A 110 1.65 3.79 1.78
C CYS A 110 0.35 4.47 1.31
N ALA A 111 -0.60 3.69 0.80
CA ALA A 111 -1.91 4.18 0.33
C ALA A 111 -2.73 4.92 1.40
N HIS A 112 -2.37 4.82 2.69
CA HIS A 112 -3.00 5.52 3.82
C HIS A 112 -2.18 6.71 4.33
N GLY A 113 -1.06 7.03 3.69
CA GLY A 113 -0.21 8.17 4.04
C GLY A 113 0.90 7.88 5.07
N ARG A 114 1.02 6.65 5.57
CA ARG A 114 2.10 6.29 6.52
C ARG A 114 3.44 6.15 5.79
N PRO A 115 4.57 6.52 6.42
CA PRO A 115 5.89 6.24 5.85
C PRO A 115 6.08 4.72 5.69
N SER A 116 6.57 4.28 4.54
CA SER A 116 6.85 2.85 4.25
C SER A 116 8.28 2.45 4.63
N MET A 117 9.20 3.41 4.66
CA MET A 117 10.60 3.20 5.02
C MET A 117 11.18 4.45 5.68
N MET A 118 12.19 4.25 6.53
CA MET A 118 12.85 5.29 7.29
C MET A 118 14.36 5.04 7.27
N PRO A 119 15.22 6.03 6.96
CA PRO A 119 16.65 5.88 7.10
C PRO A 119 17.02 5.65 8.57
N LEU A 120 17.86 4.65 8.84
CA LEU A 120 18.28 4.31 10.21
C LEU A 120 19.54 5.09 10.62
N ALA A 121 20.49 5.24 9.71
CA ALA A 121 21.75 5.92 9.95
C ALA A 121 22.35 6.40 8.63
N ASP A 122 23.19 7.43 8.75
CA ASP A 122 24.08 7.86 7.69
C ASP A 122 25.46 7.24 7.92
N ILE A 123 25.87 6.34 7.02
CA ILE A 123 27.10 5.55 7.15
C ILE A 123 28.34 6.43 7.10
N ASP A 124 28.29 7.57 6.40
CA ASP A 124 29.42 8.49 6.27
C ASP A 124 29.71 9.23 7.59
N HIS A 125 28.69 9.35 8.45
CA HIS A 125 28.77 9.99 9.76
C HIS A 125 28.76 9.01 10.93
N LEU A 126 28.78 7.69 10.66
CA LEU A 126 28.98 6.69 11.70
C LEU A 126 30.42 6.79 12.20
N GLN A 127 30.58 7.31 13.41
CA GLN A 127 31.85 7.19 14.11
C GLN A 127 32.16 5.70 14.26
N GLN A 128 33.31 5.26 13.74
CA GLN A 128 33.84 3.95 14.11
C GLN A 128 34.10 3.98 15.60
N GLU A 129 33.17 3.46 16.39
CA GLU A 129 33.46 3.08 17.75
C GLU A 129 34.60 2.06 17.67
N LYS A 130 35.81 2.50 18.03
CA LYS A 130 36.92 1.60 18.31
C LYS A 130 36.55 0.85 19.58
N GLN A 131 35.69 -0.15 19.44
CA GLN A 131 35.42 -1.11 20.50
C GLN A 131 36.79 -1.63 20.95
N PRO A 132 37.13 -1.50 22.24
CA PRO A 132 38.43 -1.94 22.72
C PRO A 132 38.58 -3.40 22.35
N ARG A 133 39.71 -3.75 21.72
CA ARG A 133 39.95 -5.12 21.26
C ARG A 133 39.67 -6.07 22.43
N PRO A 134 38.75 -7.03 22.26
CA PRO A 134 38.39 -7.91 23.37
C PRO A 134 39.64 -8.64 23.85
N ASN A 135 39.83 -8.73 25.17
CA ASN A 135 40.95 -9.47 25.73
C ASN A 135 40.72 -10.97 25.53
N LEU A 136 41.19 -11.49 24.38
CA LEU A 136 41.00 -12.88 23.97
C LEU A 136 41.58 -13.86 24.99
N THR A 137 42.66 -13.49 25.67
CA THR A 137 43.27 -14.31 26.72
C THR A 137 42.33 -14.46 27.91
N ARG A 138 41.69 -13.38 28.36
CA ARG A 138 40.70 -13.40 29.44
C ARG A 138 39.45 -14.18 29.03
N LEU A 139 38.93 -13.96 27.83
CA LEU A 139 37.77 -14.69 27.30
C LEU A 139 38.05 -16.20 27.23
N ARG A 140 39.21 -16.63 26.71
CA ARG A 140 39.60 -18.05 26.69
C ARG A 140 39.70 -18.66 28.08
N LYS A 141 40.22 -17.92 29.07
CA LYS A 141 40.23 -18.37 30.46
C LYS A 141 38.81 -18.52 31.02
N MET A 142 37.93 -17.57 30.75
CA MET A 142 36.52 -17.64 31.18
C MET A 142 35.78 -18.82 30.55
N VAL A 143 35.98 -19.08 29.25
CA VAL A 143 35.39 -20.25 28.57
C VAL A 143 35.90 -21.55 29.19
N ARG A 144 37.20 -21.68 29.44
CA ARG A 144 37.76 -22.87 30.11
C ARG A 144 37.22 -23.04 31.53
N ALA A 145 37.12 -21.96 32.30
CA ALA A 145 36.54 -22.01 33.63
C ALA A 145 35.06 -22.42 33.59
N TRP A 146 34.28 -21.89 32.65
CA TRP A 146 32.89 -22.28 32.45
C TRP A 146 32.76 -23.76 32.02
N GLN A 147 33.64 -24.26 31.18
CA GLN A 147 33.67 -25.69 30.81
C GLN A 147 33.99 -26.61 32.00
N LEU A 148 34.85 -26.16 32.91
CA LEU A 148 35.30 -26.96 34.06
C LEU A 148 34.35 -26.85 35.27
N PHE A 149 33.69 -25.70 35.45
CA PHE A 149 32.97 -25.36 36.68
C PHE A 149 31.54 -24.83 36.45
N GLY A 150 31.06 -24.71 35.20
CA GLY A 150 29.77 -24.11 34.86
C GLY A 150 28.55 -25.00 35.06
N LYS A 151 28.56 -25.85 36.10
CA LYS A 151 27.35 -26.51 36.62
C LYS A 151 26.75 -25.68 37.74
#